data_AF-W4PG18-F1
#
_entry.id   AF-W4PG18-F1
#
_cell.length_a   1.000
_cell.length_b   1.000
_cell.length_c   1.000
_cell.angle_alpha   90.00
_cell.angle_beta   90.00
_cell.angle_gamma   90.00
#
_symmetry.space_group_name_H-M   'P 1'
#
loop_
_entity.id
_entity.type
_entity.pdbx_description
1 polymer ?
#
loop_
_entity_poly.entity_id
_entity_poly.type
_entity_poly.pdbx_seq_one_letter_code
_entity_poly.pdbx_strand_id
1 'polypeptide(L)'
;MFHNSYQKSAARKNKLGFRSLAGVSSYQQVDVADSIKTYLTQRAEIEALNVADRQIDIAWLAEGNKITDKLTAFEANINRIVGAGGSLADKSRWEEYCNMYKTAIKVTQDAYMPNAQRKRQYLAIYADISQQNETLVSFLVQLSNKGKTSSLLAARLDRRSNVAAHALAAQERWRDAGRRNAGGNTGDEDNDDSENIVER
;
A
#
# COMPACT_ATOMS: atom_id res chain seq x y z
N MET A 1 -43.49 64.59 64.78
CA MET A 1 -43.07 63.18 64.59
C MET A 1 -42.81 62.76 63.14
N PHE A 2 -43.25 63.49 62.09
CA PHE A 2 -43.15 63.01 60.70
C PHE A 2 -41.93 63.47 59.88
N HIS A 3 -41.15 64.46 60.34
CA HIS A 3 -40.05 65.01 59.52
C HIS A 3 -38.75 64.20 59.57
N ASN A 4 -38.40 63.62 60.73
CA ASN A 4 -37.14 62.90 60.91
C ASN A 4 -37.16 61.51 60.22
N SER A 5 -38.34 60.85 60.19
CA SER A 5 -38.55 59.60 59.45
C SER A 5 -38.51 59.79 57.94
N TYR A 6 -39.03 60.92 57.44
CA TYR A 6 -38.97 61.26 56.01
C TYR A 6 -37.55 61.57 55.55
N GLN A 7 -36.76 62.32 56.34
CA GLN A 7 -35.36 62.62 56.01
C GLN A 7 -34.49 61.36 55.92
N LYS A 8 -34.65 60.41 56.84
CA LYS A 8 -33.91 59.13 56.82
C LYS A 8 -34.27 58.23 55.62
N SER A 9 -35.51 58.29 55.15
CA SER A 9 -35.98 57.45 54.03
C SER A 9 -35.80 58.13 52.66
N ALA A 10 -35.82 59.46 52.59
CA ALA A 10 -35.54 60.24 51.38
C ALA A 10 -34.09 60.08 50.91
N ALA A 11 -33.13 60.02 51.84
CA ALA A 11 -31.72 59.75 51.51
C ALA A 11 -31.53 58.35 50.88
N ARG A 12 -32.24 57.33 51.38
CA ARG A 12 -32.24 55.97 50.81
C ARG A 12 -32.94 55.87 49.45
N LYS A 13 -33.92 56.72 49.18
CA LYS A 13 -34.65 56.81 47.90
C LYS A 13 -34.05 57.85 46.96
N ASN A 14 -32.87 58.39 47.27
CA ASN A 14 -32.24 59.43 46.47
C ASN A 14 -31.83 58.88 45.10
N LYS A 15 -32.57 59.31 44.07
CA LYS A 15 -32.38 58.89 42.67
C LYS A 15 -31.01 59.30 42.11
N LEU A 16 -30.36 60.34 42.65
CA LEU A 16 -29.01 60.74 42.22
C LEU A 16 -27.97 59.68 42.57
N GLY A 17 -28.07 59.03 43.74
CA GLY A 17 -27.14 57.99 44.16
C GLY A 17 -27.17 56.78 43.22
N PHE A 18 -28.38 56.30 42.91
CA PHE A 18 -28.58 55.22 41.94
C PHE A 18 -28.12 55.60 40.53
N ARG A 19 -28.35 56.84 40.08
CA ARG A 19 -27.86 57.34 38.78
C ARG A 19 -26.33 57.39 38.72
N SER A 20 -25.68 57.81 39.81
CA SER A 20 -24.22 57.89 39.88
C SER A 20 -23.60 56.49 39.84
N LEU A 21 -24.16 55.55 40.60
CA LEU A 21 -23.69 54.16 40.64
C LEU A 21 -23.94 53.43 39.30
N ALA A 22 -25.09 53.65 38.67
CA ALA A 22 -25.37 53.15 37.32
C ALA A 22 -24.47 53.77 36.25
N GLY A 23 -24.13 55.06 36.38
CA GLY A 23 -23.17 55.74 35.51
C GLY A 23 -21.77 55.14 35.61
N VAL A 24 -21.27 54.90 36.83
CA VAL A 24 -19.98 54.22 37.06
C VAL A 24 -19.98 52.81 36.48
N SER A 25 -21.05 52.03 36.64
CA SER A 25 -21.17 50.71 36.02
C SER A 25 -21.25 50.77 34.49
N SER A 26 -21.85 51.82 33.92
CA SER A 26 -21.93 52.00 32.46
C SER A 26 -20.55 52.18 31.83
N TYR A 27 -19.62 52.88 32.50
CA TYR A 27 -18.24 53.02 32.01
C TYR A 27 -17.52 51.67 31.94
N GLN A 28 -17.68 50.81 32.95
CA GLN A 28 -17.12 49.46 32.93
C GLN A 28 -17.72 48.59 31.81
N GLN A 29 -18.98 48.82 31.44
CA GLN A 29 -19.61 48.10 30.34
C GLN A 29 -19.05 48.51 28.97
N VAL A 30 -18.62 49.76 28.80
CA VAL A 30 -17.99 50.24 27.56
C VAL A 30 -16.66 49.53 27.32
N ASP A 31 -15.79 49.47 28.34
CA ASP A 31 -14.49 48.79 28.22
C ASP A 31 -14.66 47.29 27.90
N VAL A 32 -15.64 46.64 28.52
CA VAL A 32 -15.98 45.24 28.24
C VAL A 32 -16.50 45.09 26.80
N ALA A 33 -17.37 45.98 26.34
CA ALA A 33 -17.91 45.96 24.98
C ALA A 33 -16.80 46.14 23.92
N ASP A 34 -15.85 47.05 24.15
CA ASP A 34 -14.72 47.28 23.25
C ASP A 34 -13.78 46.07 23.18
N SER A 35 -13.55 45.41 24.33
CA SER A 35 -12.79 44.15 24.36
C SER A 35 -13.49 43.06 23.53
N ILE A 36 -14.80 42.88 23.71
CA ILE A 36 -15.60 41.89 22.96
C ILE A 36 -15.56 42.18 21.47
N LYS A 37 -15.73 43.45 21.07
CA LYS A 37 -15.63 43.87 19.66
C LYS A 37 -14.26 43.54 19.06
N THR A 38 -13.19 43.77 19.82
CA THR A 38 -11.82 43.46 19.39
C THR A 38 -11.64 41.95 19.19
N TYR A 39 -12.13 41.11 20.10
CA TYR A 39 -12.06 39.65 19.93
C TYR A 39 -12.89 39.15 18.75
N LEU A 40 -14.09 39.68 18.55
CA LEU A 40 -14.96 39.29 17.44
C LEU A 40 -14.37 39.68 16.07
N THR A 41 -13.75 40.86 15.98
CA THR A 41 -13.08 41.31 14.76
C THR A 41 -11.86 40.46 14.43
N GLN A 42 -11.01 40.14 15.41
CA GLN A 42 -9.88 39.22 15.23
C GLN A 42 -10.34 37.82 14.78
N ARG A 43 -11.42 37.30 15.38
CA ARG A 43 -11.98 36.01 14.98
C ARG A 43 -12.53 36.04 13.56
N ALA A 44 -13.24 37.11 13.19
CA ALA A 44 -13.75 37.29 11.84
C ALA A 44 -12.63 37.41 10.81
N GLU A 45 -11.52 38.07 11.13
CA GLU A 45 -10.34 38.18 10.27
C GLU A 45 -9.68 36.80 10.06
N ILE A 46 -9.50 36.02 11.14
CA ILE A 46 -8.97 34.65 11.05
C ILE A 46 -9.92 33.75 10.26
N GLU A 47 -11.23 33.89 10.44
CA GLU A 47 -12.23 33.12 9.70
C GLU A 47 -12.23 33.50 8.22
N ALA A 48 -12.14 34.79 7.88
CA ALA A 48 -12.01 35.25 6.51
C ALA A 48 -10.74 34.70 5.83
N LEU A 49 -9.60 34.69 6.53
CA LEU A 49 -8.36 34.11 6.03
C LEU A 49 -8.50 32.59 5.82
N ASN A 50 -9.15 31.88 6.74
CA ASN A 50 -9.40 30.44 6.61
C ASN A 50 -10.39 30.11 5.49
N VAL A 51 -11.41 30.96 5.27
CA VAL A 51 -12.36 30.83 4.16
C VAL A 51 -11.63 31.07 2.83
N ALA A 52 -10.77 32.07 2.76
CA ALA A 52 -9.95 32.35 1.58
C ALA A 52 -8.96 31.21 1.27
N ASP A 53 -8.28 30.65 2.27
CA ASP A 53 -7.39 29.48 2.09
C ASP A 53 -8.17 28.28 1.52
N ARG A 54 -9.41 28.07 1.95
CA ARG A 54 -10.23 26.93 1.51
C ARG A 54 -10.80 27.08 0.09
N GLN A 55 -10.86 28.30 -0.45
CA GLN A 55 -11.46 28.56 -1.75
C GLN A 55 -10.66 27.95 -2.91
N ILE A 56 -9.35 27.80 -2.74
CA ILE A 56 -8.45 27.20 -3.73
C ILE A 56 -7.72 26.04 -3.07
N ASP A 57 -7.78 24.87 -3.69
CA ASP A 57 -7.01 23.70 -3.26
C ASP A 57 -5.54 23.82 -3.69
N ILE A 58 -4.79 24.67 -2.99
CA ILE A 58 -3.37 24.90 -3.22
C ILE A 58 -2.57 23.61 -2.96
N ALA A 59 -3.05 22.76 -2.04
CA ALA A 59 -2.42 21.49 -1.74
C ALA A 59 -2.48 20.53 -2.93
N TRP A 60 -3.62 20.46 -3.63
CA TRP A 60 -3.78 19.68 -4.85
C TRP A 60 -2.95 20.25 -6.01
N LEU A 61 -2.88 21.56 -6.16
CA LEU A 61 -2.01 22.17 -7.18
C LEU A 61 -0.53 21.79 -6.99
N ALA A 62 -0.09 21.65 -5.73
CA ALA A 62 1.29 21.28 -5.43
C ALA A 62 1.58 19.77 -5.53
N GLU A 63 0.67 18.91 -5.04
CA GLU A 63 0.92 17.46 -4.90
C GLU A 63 0.09 16.58 -5.85
N GLY A 64 -0.95 17.12 -6.48
CA GLY A 64 -1.92 16.36 -7.28
C GLY A 64 -1.31 15.66 -8.49
N ASN A 65 -0.34 16.28 -9.17
CA ASN A 65 0.37 15.64 -10.28
C ASN A 65 1.10 14.37 -9.81
N LYS A 66 1.82 14.42 -8.69
CA LYS A 66 2.57 13.27 -8.16
C LYS A 66 1.65 12.10 -7.81
N ILE A 67 0.50 12.40 -7.22
CA ILE A 67 -0.51 11.39 -6.88
C ILE A 67 -1.10 10.79 -8.16
N THR A 68 -1.43 11.62 -9.14
CA THR A 68 -1.99 11.18 -10.43
C THR A 68 -0.99 10.30 -11.19
N ASP A 69 0.29 10.66 -11.21
CA ASP A 69 1.36 9.87 -11.83
C ASP A 69 1.51 8.49 -11.15
N LYS A 70 1.45 8.43 -9.82
CA LYS A 70 1.49 7.15 -9.10
C LYS A 70 0.24 6.31 -9.32
N LEU A 71 -0.93 6.95 -9.37
CA LEU A 71 -2.20 6.27 -9.59
C LEU A 71 -2.26 5.69 -11.01
N THR A 72 -1.84 6.44 -12.02
CA THR A 72 -1.74 5.94 -13.42
C THR A 72 -0.74 4.80 -13.56
N ALA A 73 0.43 4.89 -12.88
CA ALA A 73 1.38 3.79 -12.84
C ALA A 73 0.80 2.53 -12.16
N PHE A 74 0.02 2.72 -11.08
CA PHE A 74 -0.68 1.64 -10.39
C PHE A 74 -1.71 0.96 -11.30
N GLU A 75 -2.57 1.73 -11.98
CA GLU A 75 -3.52 1.22 -12.97
C GLU A 75 -2.84 0.47 -14.12
N ALA A 76 -1.72 0.99 -14.63
CA ALA A 76 -0.94 0.31 -15.67
C ALA A 76 -0.42 -1.05 -15.18
N ASN A 77 0.02 -1.14 -13.92
CA ASN A 77 0.45 -2.40 -13.32
C ASN A 77 -0.72 -3.37 -13.10
N ILE A 78 -1.90 -2.88 -12.71
CA ILE A 78 -3.12 -3.70 -12.59
C ILE A 78 -3.47 -4.34 -13.93
N ASN A 79 -3.38 -3.58 -15.02
CA ASN A 79 -3.66 -4.08 -16.36
C ASN A 79 -2.67 -5.17 -16.82
N ARG A 80 -1.47 -5.25 -16.22
CA ARG A 80 -0.48 -6.30 -16.50
C ARG A 80 -0.76 -7.63 -15.81
N ILE A 81 -1.65 -7.69 -14.81
CA ILE A 81 -1.91 -8.90 -14.01
C ILE A 81 -2.34 -10.07 -14.89
N VAL A 82 -3.33 -9.85 -15.77
CA VAL A 82 -3.87 -10.91 -16.64
C VAL A 82 -2.79 -11.40 -17.61
N GLY A 83 -2.01 -10.49 -18.19
CA GLY A 83 -0.89 -10.84 -19.08
C GLY A 83 0.26 -11.57 -18.38
N ALA A 84 0.47 -11.35 -17.09
CA ALA A 84 1.47 -12.05 -16.28
C ALA A 84 1.03 -13.44 -15.82
N GLY A 85 -0.19 -13.89 -16.17
CA GLY A 85 -0.75 -15.18 -15.77
C GLY A 85 -1.54 -15.15 -14.46
N GLY A 86 -1.98 -13.96 -14.01
CA GLY A 86 -2.89 -13.79 -12.86
C GLY A 86 -4.36 -14.01 -13.21
N SER A 87 -5.20 -14.21 -12.20
CA SER A 87 -6.65 -14.38 -12.37
C SER A 87 -7.36 -13.05 -12.62
N LEU A 88 -8.53 -13.10 -13.30
CA LEU A 88 -9.41 -11.94 -13.43
C LEU A 88 -9.90 -11.45 -12.06
N ALA A 89 -10.11 -12.37 -11.10
CA ALA A 89 -10.49 -12.02 -9.73
C ALA A 89 -9.39 -11.23 -9.01
N ASP A 90 -8.11 -11.56 -9.24
CA ASP A 90 -7.00 -10.78 -8.70
C ASP A 90 -7.00 -9.37 -9.29
N LYS A 91 -7.21 -9.25 -10.61
CA LYS A 91 -7.32 -7.95 -11.27
C LYS A 91 -8.44 -7.10 -10.64
N SER A 92 -9.65 -7.64 -10.49
CA SER A 92 -10.78 -6.93 -9.90
C SER A 92 -10.50 -6.47 -8.47
N ARG A 93 -9.86 -7.31 -7.65
CA ARG A 93 -9.44 -6.92 -6.29
C ARG A 93 -8.51 -5.71 -6.29
N TRP A 94 -7.54 -5.65 -7.21
CA TRP A 94 -6.64 -4.50 -7.31
C TRP A 94 -7.32 -3.26 -7.93
N GLU A 95 -8.27 -3.44 -8.84
CA GLU A 95 -9.12 -2.35 -9.36
C GLU A 95 -9.97 -1.72 -8.25
N GLU A 96 -10.49 -2.51 -7.30
CA GLU A 96 -11.18 -2.00 -6.12
C GLU A 96 -10.29 -1.11 -5.25
N TYR A 97 -9.04 -1.52 -4.98
CA TYR A 97 -8.07 -0.69 -4.27
C TYR A 97 -7.78 0.63 -5.02
N CYS A 98 -7.67 0.57 -6.35
CA CYS A 98 -7.48 1.78 -7.15
C CYS A 98 -8.70 2.72 -7.04
N ASN A 99 -9.92 2.18 -7.07
CA ASN A 99 -11.15 2.95 -6.93
C ASN A 99 -11.30 3.55 -5.53
N MET A 100 -10.85 2.85 -4.49
CA MET A 100 -10.77 3.38 -3.13
C MET A 100 -9.88 4.63 -3.09
N TYR A 101 -8.69 4.60 -3.69
CA TYR A 101 -7.80 5.77 -3.73
C TYR A 101 -8.39 6.94 -4.51
N LYS A 102 -9.04 6.68 -5.65
CA LYS A 102 -9.77 7.73 -6.40
C LYS A 102 -10.85 8.39 -5.55
N THR A 103 -11.58 7.59 -4.78
CA THR A 103 -12.63 8.07 -3.87
C THR A 103 -12.01 8.87 -2.73
N ALA A 104 -10.91 8.41 -2.14
CA ALA A 104 -10.19 9.13 -1.10
C ALA A 104 -9.75 10.52 -1.58
N ILE A 105 -9.18 10.62 -2.79
CA ILE A 105 -8.78 11.90 -3.38
C ILE A 105 -9.98 12.85 -3.51
N LYS A 106 -11.10 12.37 -4.06
CA LYS A 106 -12.32 13.18 -4.19
C LYS A 106 -12.84 13.66 -2.84
N VAL A 107 -12.92 12.76 -1.86
CA VAL A 107 -13.35 13.10 -0.50
C VAL A 107 -12.40 14.13 0.14
N THR A 108 -11.09 14.05 -0.10
CA THR A 108 -10.14 15.05 0.41
C THR A 108 -10.25 16.41 -0.28
N GLN A 109 -10.65 16.45 -1.54
CA GLN A 109 -10.94 17.69 -2.26
C GLN A 109 -12.20 18.35 -1.71
N ASP A 110 -13.26 17.56 -1.52
CA ASP A 110 -14.58 18.03 -1.07
C ASP A 110 -14.62 18.30 0.45
N ALA A 111 -13.67 17.77 1.22
CA ALA A 111 -13.64 17.91 2.67
C ALA A 111 -13.45 19.36 3.13
N TYR A 112 -14.22 19.74 4.15
CA TYR A 112 -14.11 21.03 4.83
C TYR A 112 -12.91 21.05 5.79
N MET A 113 -11.70 21.26 5.25
CA MET A 113 -10.45 21.33 6.02
C MET A 113 -9.48 22.39 5.47
N PRO A 114 -8.57 22.94 6.31
CA PRO A 114 -7.52 23.85 5.86
C PRO A 114 -6.52 23.20 4.89
N ASN A 115 -5.87 23.97 4.01
CA ASN A 115 -4.94 23.44 3.00
C ASN A 115 -3.74 22.70 3.61
N ALA A 116 -3.25 23.13 4.77
CA ALA A 116 -2.16 22.45 5.46
C ALA A 116 -2.54 21.00 5.88
N GLN A 117 -3.78 20.80 6.34
CA GLN A 117 -4.29 19.47 6.68
C GLN A 117 -4.54 18.65 5.41
N ARG A 118 -5.11 19.28 4.39
CA ARG A 118 -5.35 18.65 3.09
C ARG A 118 -4.06 18.13 2.44
N LYS A 119 -2.98 18.92 2.49
CA LYS A 119 -1.65 18.49 2.03
C LYS A 119 -1.14 17.25 2.76
N ARG A 120 -1.34 17.16 4.08
CA ARG A 120 -0.97 15.95 4.84
C ARG A 120 -1.75 14.73 4.38
N GLN A 121 -3.05 14.88 4.10
CA GLN A 121 -3.87 13.78 3.58
C GLN A 121 -3.41 13.34 2.19
N TYR A 122 -3.10 14.28 1.30
CA TYR A 122 -2.55 13.97 -0.02
C TYR A 122 -1.21 13.20 0.07
N LEU A 123 -0.32 13.60 0.97
CA LEU A 123 0.94 12.90 1.19
C LEU A 123 0.74 11.49 1.77
N ALA A 124 -0.25 11.30 2.65
CA ALA A 124 -0.63 9.99 3.16
C ALA A 124 -1.16 9.09 2.03
N ILE A 125 -2.09 9.59 1.21
CA ILE A 125 -2.61 8.87 0.04
C ILE A 125 -1.46 8.49 -0.91
N TYR A 126 -0.54 9.42 -1.18
CA TYR A 126 0.64 9.14 -2.01
C TYR A 126 1.50 7.99 -1.47
N ALA A 127 1.78 8.01 -0.16
CA ALA A 127 2.58 6.97 0.48
C ALA A 127 1.90 5.60 0.39
N ASP A 128 0.59 5.56 0.68
CA ASP A 128 -0.20 4.34 0.61
C ASP A 128 -0.25 3.77 -0.81
N ILE A 129 -0.50 4.61 -1.83
CA ILE A 129 -0.46 4.19 -3.24
C ILE A 129 0.91 3.63 -3.61
N SER A 130 1.99 4.28 -3.17
CA SER A 130 3.36 3.81 -3.45
C SER A 130 3.61 2.42 -2.84
N GLN A 131 3.22 2.22 -1.58
CA GLN A 131 3.38 0.94 -0.89
C GLN A 131 2.55 -0.18 -1.53
N GLN A 132 1.28 0.11 -1.89
CA GLN A 132 0.45 -0.88 -2.59
C GLN A 132 0.97 -1.19 -3.99
N ASN A 133 1.49 -0.20 -4.69
CA ASN A 133 2.09 -0.41 -6.01
C ASN A 133 3.34 -1.30 -5.92
N GLU A 134 4.20 -1.14 -4.91
CA GLU A 134 5.34 -2.03 -4.68
C GLU A 134 4.90 -3.47 -4.38
N THR A 135 3.82 -3.62 -3.59
CA THR A 135 3.23 -4.93 -3.29
C THR A 135 2.68 -5.58 -4.56
N LEU A 136 1.98 -4.82 -5.41
CA LEU A 136 1.47 -5.28 -6.69
C LEU A 136 2.60 -5.68 -7.64
N VAL A 137 3.67 -4.89 -7.74
CA VAL A 137 4.83 -5.22 -8.57
C VAL A 137 5.48 -6.52 -8.10
N SER A 138 5.64 -6.69 -6.78
CA SER A 138 6.18 -7.93 -6.20
C SER A 138 5.30 -9.14 -6.57
N PHE A 139 3.98 -8.98 -6.50
CA PHE A 139 3.02 -10.00 -6.93
C PHE A 139 3.14 -10.33 -8.43
N LEU A 140 3.26 -9.31 -9.29
CA LEU A 140 3.47 -9.51 -10.73
C LEU A 140 4.75 -10.28 -11.04
N VAL A 141 5.85 -9.97 -10.34
CA VAL A 141 7.12 -10.70 -10.48
C VAL A 141 6.95 -12.16 -10.07
N GLN A 142 6.22 -12.44 -8.98
CA GLN A 142 5.93 -13.81 -8.56
C GLN A 142 5.12 -14.57 -9.61
N LEU A 143 4.09 -13.94 -10.19
CA LEU A 143 3.29 -14.54 -11.27
C LEU A 143 4.14 -14.85 -12.51
N SER A 144 4.96 -13.89 -12.95
CA SER A 144 5.87 -14.08 -14.09
C SER A 144 6.87 -15.21 -13.83
N ASN A 145 7.44 -15.28 -12.64
CA ASN A 145 8.37 -16.35 -12.26
C ASN A 145 7.66 -17.71 -12.21
N LYS A 146 6.44 -17.79 -11.68
CA LYS A 146 5.63 -19.01 -11.72
C LYS A 146 5.42 -19.49 -13.16
N GLY A 147 5.01 -18.59 -14.07
CA GLY A 147 4.84 -18.91 -15.50
C GLY A 147 6.13 -19.37 -16.17
N LYS A 148 7.27 -18.74 -15.87
CA LYS A 148 8.59 -19.17 -16.38
C LYS A 148 8.97 -20.56 -15.86
N THR A 149 8.80 -20.81 -14.56
CA THR A 149 9.12 -22.11 -13.96
C THR A 149 8.22 -23.22 -14.50
N SER A 150 6.91 -22.98 -14.67
CA SER A 150 6.01 -23.97 -15.26
C SER A 150 6.38 -24.28 -16.72
N SER A 151 6.73 -23.27 -17.51
CA SER A 151 7.21 -23.44 -18.88
C SER A 151 8.51 -24.27 -18.93
N LEU A 152 9.48 -23.98 -18.07
CA LEU A 152 10.73 -24.74 -17.97
C LEU A 152 10.51 -26.19 -17.51
N LEU A 153 9.60 -26.40 -16.56
CA LEU A 153 9.23 -27.75 -16.09
C LEU A 153 8.53 -28.53 -17.19
N ALA A 154 7.62 -27.91 -17.94
CA ALA A 154 6.96 -28.53 -19.09
C ALA A 154 7.97 -28.89 -20.19
N ALA A 155 8.89 -27.99 -20.53
CA ALA A 155 9.96 -28.25 -21.50
C ALA A 155 10.91 -29.39 -21.03
N ARG A 156 11.15 -29.50 -19.72
CA ARG A 156 11.93 -30.61 -19.15
C ARG A 156 11.17 -31.94 -19.22
N LEU A 157 9.85 -31.93 -19.02
CA LEU A 157 9.01 -33.13 -19.20
C LEU A 157 8.98 -33.57 -20.68
N ASP A 158 8.96 -32.61 -21.60
CA ASP A 158 8.99 -32.87 -23.04
C ASP A 158 10.37 -33.34 -23.55
N ARG A 159 11.43 -33.21 -22.73
CA ARG A 159 12.69 -33.93 -22.92
C ARG A 159 12.41 -35.42 -22.65
N ARG A 160 11.87 -36.08 -23.68
CA ARG A 160 11.51 -37.50 -23.77
C ARG A 160 12.32 -38.31 -22.77
N SER A 161 11.62 -38.93 -21.82
CA SER A 161 12.21 -40.00 -21.05
C SER A 161 12.62 -41.05 -22.07
N ASN A 162 13.93 -41.21 -22.28
CA ASN A 162 14.48 -42.22 -23.19
C ASN A 162 14.25 -43.62 -22.61
N VAL A 163 13.15 -43.87 -21.90
CA VAL A 163 12.84 -45.10 -21.18
C VAL A 163 12.85 -46.26 -22.16
N ALA A 164 12.30 -46.09 -23.36
CA ALA A 164 12.39 -47.08 -24.42
C ALA A 164 13.84 -47.33 -24.86
N ALA A 165 14.64 -46.28 -25.10
CA ALA A 165 16.04 -46.42 -25.48
C ALA A 165 16.93 -46.98 -24.35
N HIS A 166 16.64 -46.65 -23.09
CA HIS A 166 17.31 -47.18 -21.91
C HIS A 166 16.91 -48.63 -21.65
N ALA A 167 15.64 -48.99 -21.85
CA ALA A 167 15.16 -50.37 -21.76
C ALA A 167 15.77 -51.24 -22.87
N LEU A 168 15.82 -50.74 -24.10
CA LEU A 168 16.49 -51.41 -25.22
C LEU A 168 17.98 -51.57 -24.96
N ALA A 169 18.67 -50.51 -24.55
CA ALA A 169 20.09 -50.58 -24.20
C ALA A 169 20.36 -51.56 -23.04
N ALA A 170 19.47 -51.63 -22.05
CA ALA A 170 19.56 -52.61 -20.96
C ALA A 170 19.33 -54.05 -21.46
N GLN A 171 18.37 -54.26 -22.35
CA GLN A 171 18.09 -55.55 -22.97
C GLN A 171 19.25 -56.03 -23.84
N GLU A 172 19.84 -55.14 -24.64
CA GLU A 172 21.04 -55.42 -25.44
C GLU A 172 22.22 -55.81 -24.55
N ARG A 173 22.48 -55.06 -23.47
CA ARG A 173 23.52 -55.41 -22.48
C ARG A 173 23.29 -56.77 -21.84
N TRP A 174 22.04 -57.13 -21.52
CA TRP A 174 21.71 -58.45 -20.98
C TRP A 174 21.93 -59.57 -22.00
N ARG A 175 21.54 -59.35 -23.26
CA ARG A 175 21.78 -60.32 -24.35
C ARG A 175 23.28 -60.49 -24.63
N ASP A 176 24.04 -59.41 -24.64
CA ASP A 176 25.51 -59.46 -24.83
C ASP A 176 26.20 -60.18 -23.66
N ALA A 177 25.79 -59.92 -22.42
CA ALA A 177 26.27 -60.67 -21.26
C ALA A 177 25.91 -62.16 -21.36
N GLY A 178 24.69 -62.49 -21.79
CA GLY A 178 24.27 -63.87 -22.04
C GLY A 178 25.06 -64.56 -23.16
N ARG A 179 25.39 -63.85 -24.26
CA ARG A 179 26.21 -64.38 -25.34
C ARG A 179 27.67 -64.59 -24.93
N ARG A 180 28.23 -63.71 -24.10
CA ARG A 180 29.57 -63.90 -23.53
C ARG A 180 29.64 -65.14 -22.63
N ASN A 181 28.57 -65.44 -21.90
CA ASN A 181 28.49 -66.67 -21.09
C ASN A 181 28.16 -67.93 -21.91
N ALA A 182 27.47 -67.80 -23.04
CA ALA A 182 27.13 -68.93 -23.92
C ALA A 182 28.21 -69.28 -24.95
N GLY A 183 29.18 -68.39 -25.20
CA GLY A 183 30.32 -68.61 -26.10
C GLY A 183 31.64 -68.98 -25.42
N GLY A 184 31.65 -69.04 -24.07
CA GLY A 184 32.82 -69.39 -23.27
C GLY A 184 33.07 -70.91 -23.20
N ASN A 185 33.32 -71.55 -24.33
CA ASN A 185 34.03 -72.84 -24.38
C ASN A 185 34.87 -72.91 -25.65
N THR A 186 35.86 -72.02 -25.75
CA THR A 186 37.10 -72.34 -26.46
C THR A 186 38.17 -72.38 -25.38
N GLY A 187 38.38 -73.60 -24.87
CA GLY A 187 39.48 -73.90 -23.97
C GLY A 187 40.78 -73.71 -24.72
N ASP A 188 41.58 -72.77 -24.23
CA ASP A 188 43.02 -72.76 -24.44
C ASP A 188 43.58 -73.58 -23.26
N GLU A 189 43.60 -74.91 -23.43
CA GLU A 189 44.27 -75.83 -22.51
C GLU A 189 45.68 -76.06 -23.05
N ASP A 190 46.64 -75.35 -22.45
CA ASP A 190 48.05 -75.72 -22.44
C ASP A 190 48.17 -77.16 -21.93
N ASN A 191 48.50 -78.10 -22.81
CA ASN A 191 48.85 -79.48 -22.44
C ASN A 191 50.37 -79.61 -22.35
N ASP A 192 50.84 -79.51 -21.11
CA ASP A 192 52.14 -79.94 -20.63
C ASP A 192 52.11 -81.46 -20.34
N ASP A 193 53.27 -82.11 -20.49
CA ASP A 193 53.61 -83.51 -20.15
C ASP A 193 52.94 -84.65 -20.98
N SER A 194 53.62 -85.69 -21.48
CA SER A 194 54.79 -86.42 -20.98
C SER A 194 55.38 -87.35 -22.06
N GLU A 195 56.69 -87.66 -22.01
CA GLU A 195 57.25 -89.03 -21.93
C GLU A 195 58.76 -89.05 -22.25
N ASN A 196 59.60 -89.41 -21.27
CA ASN A 196 60.15 -90.77 -21.15
C ASN A 196 61.35 -90.79 -20.18
N ILE A 197 61.17 -91.43 -19.03
CA ILE A 197 62.25 -91.88 -18.12
C ILE A 197 62.51 -93.34 -18.45
N VAL A 198 63.75 -93.72 -18.79
CA VAL A 198 64.42 -94.94 -18.27
C VAL A 198 65.94 -94.75 -18.26
N GLU A 199 66.53 -94.88 -17.06
CA GLU A 199 67.97 -94.99 -16.80
C GLU A 199 68.54 -96.35 -17.22
N ARG A 200 69.69 -96.36 -17.91
CA ARG A 200 70.92 -97.10 -17.54
C ARG A 200 72.10 -96.76 -18.44
#